data_AF-A0AAU5BN93-F1
#
_entry.id   AF-A0AAU5BN93-F1
#
_cell.length_a   1.000
_cell.length_b   1.000
_cell.length_c   1.000
_cell.angle_alpha   90.00
_cell.angle_beta   90.00
_cell.angle_gamma   90.00
#
_symmetry.space_group_name_H-M   'P 1'
#
loop_
_entity.id
_entity.type
_entity.pdbx_description
1 polymer ?
#
loop_
_entity_poly.entity_id
_entity_poly.type
_entity_poly.pdbx_seq_one_letter_code
_entity_poly.pdbx_strand_id
1 'polypeptide(L)'
;MDSSPRSRVWRVRLADRRLVIVKRIADGGDPGADAPTRFAREVAGLHLAGRASGPAVAPAVLATDLPSRVMVPDELAGLLERLDPAPHHALLHGDPCPGNDLRTADGIRFVDFERASLGNGLIELAYFRMGFPTCRCAMSVTAAPLAEAENVYRTHWRDLTGKDVPGDLADACVGWLIQGDALVERARRGTVDHLARVPAGDFTWGHVSARERLVHRLGVVAGMTRDHDRLHAVGSLSAALAGRLLARRPKLRPLPTRDARPR
;
A
#
# COMPACT_ATOMS: atom_id res chain seq x y z
N MET A 1 1.80 -22.98 -4.20
CA MET A 1 1.17 -21.64 -4.24
C MET A 1 0.16 -21.63 -3.12
N ASP A 2 0.49 -21.04 -1.98
CA ASP A 2 -0.47 -20.95 -0.88
C ASP A 2 -1.49 -19.87 -1.19
N SER A 3 -2.74 -20.28 -1.41
CA SER A 3 -3.83 -19.38 -1.74
C SER A 3 -4.28 -18.60 -0.50
N SER A 4 -4.50 -17.30 -0.66
CA SER A 4 -5.25 -16.49 0.31
C SER A 4 -6.58 -17.19 0.65
N PRO A 5 -6.95 -17.35 1.94
CA PRO A 5 -8.25 -17.91 2.32
C PRO A 5 -9.43 -17.03 1.86
N ARG A 6 -9.15 -15.78 1.48
CA ARG A 6 -10.12 -14.75 1.05
C ARG A 6 -10.37 -14.74 -0.46
N SER A 7 -9.53 -15.40 -1.27
CA SER A 7 -9.69 -15.42 -2.72
C SER A 7 -8.93 -16.58 -3.35
N ARG A 8 -9.59 -17.31 -4.26
CA ARG A 8 -8.90 -18.31 -5.09
C ARG A 8 -8.50 -17.67 -6.41
N VAL A 9 -7.27 -17.92 -6.83
CA VAL A 9 -6.67 -17.41 -8.06
C VAL A 9 -6.18 -18.61 -8.88
N TRP A 10 -6.55 -18.66 -10.15
CA TRP A 10 -6.17 -19.70 -11.09
C TRP A 10 -5.57 -19.09 -12.35
N ARG A 11 -4.51 -19.72 -12.88
CA ARG A 11 -4.08 -19.51 -14.26
C ARG A 11 -4.88 -20.48 -15.14
N VAL A 12 -5.69 -19.95 -16.04
CA VAL A 12 -6.56 -20.72 -16.93
C VAL A 12 -6.09 -20.49 -18.37
N ARG A 13 -6.07 -21.55 -19.19
CA ARG A 13 -5.87 -21.45 -20.63
C ARG A 13 -7.22 -21.57 -21.32
N LEU A 14 -7.61 -20.52 -22.05
CA LEU A 14 -8.84 -20.49 -22.85
C LEU A 14 -8.73 -21.42 -24.07
N ALA A 15 -9.87 -21.69 -24.72
CA ALA A 15 -9.94 -22.56 -25.90
C ALA A 15 -9.08 -22.04 -27.08
N ASP A 16 -8.94 -20.72 -27.20
CA ASP A 16 -8.07 -20.01 -28.15
C ASP A 16 -6.57 -20.00 -27.75
N ARG A 17 -6.21 -20.76 -26.70
CA ARG A 17 -4.89 -20.86 -26.08
C ARG A 17 -4.40 -19.62 -25.32
N ARG A 18 -5.16 -18.52 -25.22
CA ARG A 18 -4.79 -17.38 -24.36
C ARG A 18 -4.73 -17.81 -22.90
N LEU A 19 -3.72 -17.33 -22.17
CA LEU A 19 -3.61 -17.50 -20.72
C LEU A 19 -4.27 -16.32 -20.02
N VAL A 20 -5.23 -16.61 -19.14
CA VAL A 20 -5.93 -15.62 -18.31
C VAL A 20 -5.79 -15.94 -16.83
N ILE A 21 -5.97 -14.92 -15.99
CA ILE A 21 -6.10 -15.08 -14.55
C ILE A 21 -7.59 -15.04 -14.20
N VAL A 22 -8.08 -16.07 -13.51
CA VAL A 22 -9.41 -16.07 -12.90
C VAL A 22 -9.22 -15.86 -11.40
N LYS A 23 -9.84 -14.82 -10.84
CA LYS A 23 -9.93 -14.59 -9.39
C LYS A 23 -11.38 -14.67 -8.96
N ARG A 24 -11.65 -15.43 -7.90
CA ARG A 24 -12.93 -15.47 -7.19
C ARG A 24 -12.71 -15.03 -5.75
N ILE A 25 -13.44 -14.02 -5.29
CA ILE A 25 -13.45 -13.65 -3.87
C ILE A 25 -14.31 -14.65 -3.09
N ALA A 26 -13.78 -15.10 -1.95
CA ALA A 26 -14.44 -16.02 -1.04
C ALA A 26 -14.97 -15.28 0.20
N ASP A 27 -16.03 -15.83 0.80
CA ASP A 27 -16.64 -15.32 2.03
C ASP A 27 -15.72 -15.42 3.27
N GLY A 28 -14.78 -16.37 3.27
CA GLY A 28 -13.89 -16.59 4.40
C GLY A 28 -12.90 -15.43 4.64
N GLY A 29 -12.83 -14.95 5.88
CA GLY A 29 -11.62 -14.30 6.42
C GLY A 29 -11.67 -12.81 6.75
N ASP A 30 -12.81 -12.11 6.69
CA ASP A 30 -12.93 -10.72 7.20
C ASP A 30 -14.40 -10.40 7.59
N PRO A 31 -14.71 -10.07 8.86
CA PRO A 31 -16.05 -9.67 9.29
C PRO A 31 -16.35 -8.16 9.11
N GLY A 32 -15.35 -7.33 8.78
CA GLY A 32 -15.49 -5.86 8.76
C GLY A 32 -15.96 -5.26 7.44
N ALA A 33 -15.99 -6.04 6.36
CA ALA A 33 -16.60 -5.67 5.08
C ALA A 33 -16.95 -6.95 4.31
N ASP A 34 -18.21 -7.06 3.87
CA ASP A 34 -18.67 -8.25 3.17
C ASP A 34 -17.88 -8.48 1.87
N ALA A 35 -17.83 -9.74 1.44
CA ALA A 35 -17.10 -10.10 0.22
C ALA A 35 -17.63 -9.39 -1.05
N PRO A 36 -18.94 -9.08 -1.22
CA PRO A 36 -19.44 -8.17 -2.25
C PRO A 36 -18.78 -6.78 -2.27
N THR A 37 -18.57 -6.14 -1.11
CA THR A 37 -17.92 -4.82 -1.03
C THR A 37 -16.46 -4.85 -1.45
N ARG A 38 -15.71 -5.90 -1.04
CA ARG A 38 -14.30 -6.09 -1.43
C ARG A 38 -14.16 -6.34 -2.93
N PHE A 39 -15.08 -7.13 -3.47
CA PHE A 39 -15.23 -7.43 -4.88
C PHE A 39 -15.47 -6.16 -5.70
N ALA A 40 -16.50 -5.37 -5.39
CA ALA A 40 -16.81 -4.13 -6.10
C ALA A 40 -15.62 -3.14 -6.15
N ARG A 41 -14.85 -3.04 -5.06
CA ARG A 41 -13.64 -2.19 -5.00
C ARG A 41 -12.50 -2.70 -5.87
N GLU A 42 -12.20 -4.00 -5.83
CA GLU A 42 -11.06 -4.55 -6.56
C GLU A 42 -11.14 -4.26 -8.05
N VAL A 43 -12.32 -4.42 -8.66
CA VAL A 43 -12.43 -4.15 -10.08
C VAL A 43 -12.58 -2.69 -10.47
N ALA A 44 -13.13 -1.83 -9.60
CA ALA A 44 -13.05 -0.39 -9.84
C ALA A 44 -11.56 0.00 -10.01
N GLY A 45 -10.70 -0.54 -9.13
CA GLY A 45 -9.24 -0.44 -9.28
C GLY A 45 -8.72 -1.02 -10.60
N LEU A 46 -9.08 -2.25 -10.96
CA LEU A 46 -8.58 -2.89 -12.19
C LEU A 46 -9.02 -2.16 -13.49
N HIS A 47 -10.20 -1.56 -13.55
CA HIS A 47 -10.62 -0.77 -14.72
C HIS A 47 -9.90 0.55 -14.85
N LEU A 48 -9.77 1.28 -13.75
CA LEU A 48 -8.95 2.49 -13.69
C LEU A 48 -7.50 2.18 -14.12
N ALA A 49 -6.97 1.01 -13.76
CA ALA A 49 -5.62 0.59 -14.11
C ALA A 49 -5.47 0.28 -15.61
N GLY A 50 -6.50 -0.33 -16.22
CA GLY A 50 -6.55 -0.65 -17.64
C GLY A 50 -6.75 0.56 -18.56
N ARG A 51 -7.10 1.73 -18.01
CA ARG A 51 -7.33 2.99 -18.76
C ARG A 51 -6.07 3.83 -18.99
N ALA A 52 -4.96 3.51 -18.32
CA ALA A 52 -3.71 4.27 -18.47
C ALA A 52 -3.10 4.09 -19.87
N SER A 53 -2.84 5.21 -20.56
CA SER A 53 -2.15 5.21 -21.87
C SER A 53 -0.65 4.94 -21.72
N GLY A 54 -0.31 3.66 -21.54
CA GLY A 54 1.06 3.17 -21.37
C GLY A 54 1.09 1.63 -21.31
N PRO A 55 2.25 1.00 -21.06
CA PRO A 55 2.32 -0.44 -20.87
C PRO A 55 1.47 -0.84 -19.63
N ALA A 56 0.43 -1.65 -19.85
CA ALA A 56 -0.58 -1.93 -18.83
C ALA A 56 0.01 -2.55 -17.54
N VAL A 57 0.02 -1.76 -16.47
CA VAL A 57 0.57 -2.13 -15.15
C VAL A 57 -0.31 -3.11 -14.37
N ALA A 58 -1.57 -3.27 -14.80
CA ALA A 58 -2.53 -4.25 -14.30
C ALA A 58 -3.23 -4.96 -15.48
N PRO A 59 -3.80 -6.16 -15.29
CA PRO A 59 -4.56 -6.83 -16.34
C PRO A 59 -5.89 -6.13 -16.64
N ALA A 60 -6.17 -5.91 -17.93
CA ALA A 60 -7.50 -5.50 -18.39
C ALA A 60 -8.54 -6.58 -18.05
N VAL A 61 -9.77 -6.13 -17.78
CA VAL A 61 -10.80 -6.97 -17.17
C VAL A 61 -11.82 -7.39 -18.24
N LEU A 62 -12.21 -8.69 -18.28
CA LEU A 62 -12.84 -9.30 -19.46
C LEU A 62 -14.32 -9.77 -19.33
N ALA A 63 -14.81 -10.21 -18.17
CA ALA A 63 -16.26 -10.38 -17.92
C ALA A 63 -16.68 -10.31 -16.42
N THR A 64 -17.95 -9.94 -16.16
CA THR A 64 -18.62 -9.86 -14.83
C THR A 64 -19.65 -10.98 -14.64
N ASP A 65 -19.68 -11.57 -13.46
CA ASP A 65 -20.78 -12.36 -12.90
C ASP A 65 -20.84 -12.07 -11.38
N LEU A 66 -21.75 -11.16 -11.01
CA LEU A 66 -21.99 -10.71 -9.62
C LEU A 66 -22.43 -11.85 -8.67
N PRO A 67 -23.40 -12.72 -9.03
CA PRO A 67 -23.76 -13.91 -8.25
C PRO A 67 -22.56 -14.80 -7.88
N SER A 68 -21.67 -15.09 -8.83
CA SER A 68 -20.46 -15.91 -8.58
C SER A 68 -19.28 -15.13 -8.01
N ARG A 69 -19.37 -13.79 -8.01
CA ARG A 69 -18.32 -12.84 -7.63
C ARG A 69 -17.08 -12.96 -8.54
N VAL A 70 -17.34 -12.79 -9.84
CA VAL A 70 -16.43 -12.57 -10.98
C VAL A 70 -16.77 -11.19 -11.63
N MET A 71 -15.86 -10.42 -12.23
CA MET A 71 -16.11 -8.96 -12.41
C MET A 71 -15.44 -8.22 -13.59
N VAL A 72 -16.18 -7.25 -14.19
CA VAL A 72 -15.84 -6.14 -15.13
C VAL A 72 -16.79 -4.91 -14.94
N PRO A 73 -16.35 -3.79 -14.36
CA PRO A 73 -17.21 -2.63 -14.00
C PRO A 73 -16.90 -1.25 -14.64
N ASP A 74 -17.81 -0.30 -14.36
CA ASP A 74 -17.69 1.18 -14.40
C ASP A 74 -18.88 1.74 -13.57
N GLU A 75 -18.89 2.89 -12.88
CA GLU A 75 -17.92 3.59 -12.00
C GLU A 75 -18.73 4.49 -11.00
N LEU A 76 -18.15 5.18 -9.99
CA LEU A 76 -18.93 6.01 -9.01
C LEU A 76 -18.13 7.20 -8.41
N ALA A 77 -18.65 8.43 -8.53
CA ALA A 77 -17.82 9.65 -8.48
C ALA A 77 -17.78 10.48 -7.17
N GLY A 78 -18.82 10.47 -6.31
CA GLY A 78 -19.02 11.52 -5.28
C GLY A 78 -18.02 11.60 -4.11
N LEU A 79 -17.02 10.71 -4.05
CA LEU A 79 -15.95 10.75 -3.03
C LEU A 79 -14.63 11.33 -3.60
N LEU A 80 -14.51 11.44 -4.92
CA LEU A 80 -13.27 11.80 -5.61
C LEU A 80 -12.83 13.25 -5.33
N GLU A 81 -13.77 14.20 -5.35
CA GLU A 81 -13.51 15.66 -5.28
C GLU A 81 -12.64 16.16 -4.10
N ARG A 82 -12.47 15.37 -3.03
CA ARG A 82 -11.66 15.75 -1.85
C ARG A 82 -10.34 15.00 -1.73
N LEU A 83 -10.11 14.01 -2.59
CA LEU A 83 -8.79 13.40 -2.84
C LEU A 83 -8.14 13.97 -4.12
N ASP A 84 -8.80 14.98 -4.70
CA ASP A 84 -8.51 15.64 -5.98
C ASP A 84 -7.99 17.08 -5.76
N PRO A 85 -6.67 17.30 -5.66
CA PRO A 85 -6.08 18.63 -5.70
C PRO A 85 -5.75 19.09 -7.14
N ALA A 86 -5.97 18.25 -8.15
CA ALA A 86 -5.58 18.49 -9.54
C ALA A 86 -6.27 17.49 -10.49
N PRO A 87 -6.67 17.90 -11.71
CA PRO A 87 -7.43 17.07 -12.68
C PRO A 87 -6.68 15.86 -13.27
N HIS A 88 -5.58 15.44 -12.64
CA HIS A 88 -4.82 14.23 -12.92
C HIS A 88 -4.60 13.47 -11.62
N HIS A 89 -5.16 12.27 -11.51
CA HIS A 89 -4.93 11.37 -10.38
C HIS A 89 -4.04 10.22 -10.85
N ALA A 90 -3.15 9.74 -9.97
CA ALA A 90 -2.63 8.41 -10.13
C ALA A 90 -3.70 7.41 -9.63
N LEU A 91 -3.83 6.27 -10.32
CA LEU A 91 -4.42 5.11 -9.65
C LEU A 91 -3.40 4.60 -8.63
N LEU A 92 -3.81 4.59 -7.37
CA LEU A 92 -3.10 3.93 -6.29
C LEU A 92 -3.59 2.49 -6.20
N HIS A 93 -2.68 1.53 -6.12
CA HIS A 93 -2.98 0.13 -5.80
C HIS A 93 -3.55 -0.01 -4.38
N GLY A 94 -3.08 0.80 -3.43
CA GLY A 94 -3.55 0.86 -2.05
C GLY A 94 -3.15 -0.35 -1.16
N ASP A 95 -2.50 -1.36 -1.74
CA ASP A 95 -1.80 -2.44 -1.03
C ASP A 95 -0.69 -3.08 -1.88
N PRO A 96 0.35 -2.35 -2.34
CA PRO A 96 1.46 -2.90 -3.12
C PRO A 96 2.44 -3.72 -2.25
N CYS A 97 1.90 -4.67 -1.49
CA CYS A 97 2.63 -5.66 -0.73
C CYS A 97 3.45 -6.59 -1.64
N PRO A 98 4.66 -7.02 -1.23
CA PRO A 98 5.37 -8.11 -1.89
C PRO A 98 4.50 -9.36 -1.96
N GLY A 99 4.33 -9.92 -3.18
CA GLY A 99 3.38 -10.98 -3.47
C GLY A 99 2.12 -10.52 -4.24
N ASN A 100 1.82 -9.21 -4.19
CA ASN A 100 0.89 -8.56 -5.12
C ASN A 100 1.62 -8.11 -6.41
N ASP A 101 2.95 -8.24 -6.47
CA ASP A 101 3.77 -8.07 -7.68
C ASP A 101 3.99 -9.41 -8.42
N LEU A 102 3.22 -9.68 -9.48
CA LEU A 102 3.45 -10.83 -10.35
C LEU A 102 4.54 -10.53 -11.37
N ARG A 103 5.62 -11.31 -11.36
CA ARG A 103 6.71 -11.22 -12.33
C ARG A 103 6.43 -12.11 -13.54
N THR A 104 6.45 -11.51 -14.72
CA THR A 104 6.25 -12.19 -16.02
C THR A 104 7.43 -11.92 -16.94
N ALA A 105 7.51 -12.60 -18.09
CA ALA A 105 8.52 -12.28 -19.11
C ALA A 105 8.37 -10.83 -19.61
N ASP A 106 7.13 -10.35 -19.68
CA ASP A 106 6.75 -9.00 -20.16
C ASP A 106 6.72 -7.96 -19.02
N GLY A 107 7.52 -8.18 -17.97
CA GLY A 107 7.64 -7.29 -16.81
C GLY A 107 6.74 -7.63 -15.62
N ILE A 108 6.55 -6.66 -14.73
CA ILE A 108 5.72 -6.79 -13.51
C ILE A 108 4.26 -6.49 -13.84
N ARG A 109 3.32 -7.21 -13.20
CA ARG A 109 1.89 -6.92 -13.18
C ARG A 109 1.41 -6.91 -11.73
N PHE A 110 0.73 -5.86 -11.32
CA PHE A 110 0.11 -5.80 -10.00
C PHE A 110 -1.23 -6.55 -9.97
N VAL A 111 -1.61 -7.07 -8.80
CA VAL A 111 -2.86 -7.80 -8.53
C VAL A 111 -3.37 -7.50 -7.11
N ASP A 112 -4.63 -7.82 -6.80
CA ASP A 112 -5.26 -7.53 -5.49
C ASP A 112 -5.52 -6.04 -5.25
N PHE A 113 -6.19 -5.40 -6.21
CA PHE A 113 -6.62 -3.98 -6.15
C PHE A 113 -7.80 -3.74 -5.16
N GLU A 114 -8.09 -4.64 -4.19
CA GLU A 114 -9.22 -4.50 -3.25
C GLU A 114 -9.15 -3.26 -2.33
N ARG A 115 -8.00 -2.57 -2.32
CA ARG A 115 -7.74 -1.31 -1.60
C ARG A 115 -7.47 -0.12 -2.52
N ALA A 116 -7.62 -0.29 -3.84
CA ALA A 116 -7.24 0.73 -4.82
C ALA A 116 -8.12 1.98 -4.75
N SER A 117 -7.54 3.12 -5.14
CA SER A 117 -8.19 4.43 -5.11
C SER A 117 -7.50 5.39 -6.08
N LEU A 118 -8.25 6.32 -6.67
CA LEU A 118 -7.63 7.49 -7.29
C LEU A 118 -7.08 8.42 -6.21
N GLY A 119 -5.89 8.98 -6.45
CA GLY A 119 -5.26 9.92 -5.53
C GLY A 119 -3.85 10.32 -5.94
N ASN A 120 -3.09 10.84 -4.99
CA ASN A 120 -1.72 11.29 -5.21
C ASN A 120 -0.72 10.13 -5.02
N GLY A 121 0.07 9.82 -6.05
CA GLY A 121 1.07 8.74 -6.02
C GLY A 121 2.19 8.91 -4.99
N LEU A 122 2.37 10.11 -4.41
CA LEU A 122 3.24 10.30 -3.24
C LEU A 122 2.84 9.42 -2.06
N ILE A 123 1.55 9.05 -1.92
CA ILE A 123 1.07 8.10 -0.91
C ILE A 123 1.69 6.71 -1.08
N GLU A 124 1.92 6.26 -2.32
CA GLU A 124 2.54 4.96 -2.62
C GLU A 124 4.07 5.02 -2.62
N LEU A 125 4.67 6.15 -2.96
CA LEU A 125 6.11 6.35 -2.71
C LEU A 125 6.42 6.32 -1.20
N ALA A 126 5.56 6.96 -0.39
CA ALA A 126 5.67 6.92 1.07
C ALA A 126 5.49 5.50 1.62
N TYR A 127 4.73 4.63 0.96
CA TYR A 127 4.55 3.23 1.37
C TYR A 127 5.88 2.47 1.53
N PHE A 128 6.83 2.69 0.61
CA PHE A 128 8.16 2.07 0.67
C PHE A 128 8.99 2.62 1.83
N ARG A 129 9.01 3.95 2.00
CA ARG A 129 9.70 4.60 3.14
C ARG A 129 9.15 4.11 4.47
N MET A 130 7.83 4.01 4.59
CA MET A 130 7.11 3.66 5.82
C MET A 130 7.12 2.16 6.15
N GLY A 131 7.90 1.38 5.40
CA GLY A 131 8.27 0.01 5.72
C GLY A 131 7.22 -1.03 5.34
N PHE A 132 6.52 -0.82 4.21
CA PHE A 132 5.39 -1.64 3.76
C PHE A 132 4.28 -1.69 4.82
N PRO A 133 3.68 -0.54 5.17
CA PRO A 133 2.83 -0.39 6.34
C PRO A 133 1.64 -1.37 6.40
N THR A 134 1.04 -1.76 5.27
CA THR A 134 -0.06 -2.76 5.23
C THR A 134 0.40 -4.20 5.01
N CYS A 135 1.69 -4.51 5.16
CA CYS A 135 2.23 -5.85 4.98
C CYS A 135 2.51 -6.60 6.29
N ARG A 136 2.24 -7.91 6.32
CA ARG A 136 2.80 -8.86 7.32
C ARG A 136 4.33 -8.91 7.25
N CYS A 137 4.88 -8.64 6.07
CA CYS A 137 6.29 -8.74 5.70
C CYS A 137 7.06 -7.41 5.84
N ALA A 138 6.70 -6.57 6.81
CA ALA A 138 7.29 -5.24 6.97
C ALA A 138 8.82 -5.29 6.98
N MET A 139 9.44 -4.45 6.15
CA MET A 139 10.88 -4.43 5.88
C MET A 139 11.33 -2.99 5.60
N SER A 140 12.61 -2.71 5.80
CA SER A 140 13.22 -1.44 5.38
C SER A 140 13.69 -1.53 3.92
N VAL A 141 13.60 -0.40 3.21
CA VAL A 141 14.23 -0.20 1.89
C VAL A 141 15.43 0.72 2.08
N THR A 142 16.54 0.44 1.41
CA THR A 142 17.74 1.28 1.45
C THR A 142 17.54 2.58 0.66
N ALA A 143 18.39 3.59 0.93
CA ALA A 143 18.20 4.93 0.38
C ALA A 143 18.24 5.00 -1.16
N ALA A 144 19.09 4.21 -1.82
CA ALA A 144 19.25 4.26 -3.28
C ALA A 144 17.99 3.80 -4.05
N PRO A 145 17.40 2.61 -3.77
CA PRO A 145 16.14 2.22 -4.42
C PRO A 145 14.95 3.14 -4.12
N LEU A 146 14.92 3.79 -2.94
CA LEU A 146 13.90 4.80 -2.62
C LEU A 146 14.05 6.04 -3.51
N ALA A 147 15.26 6.59 -3.60
CA ALA A 147 15.55 7.74 -4.45
C ALA A 147 15.32 7.43 -5.94
N GLU A 148 15.67 6.23 -6.39
CA GLU A 148 15.40 5.74 -7.75
C GLU A 148 13.89 5.72 -8.05
N ALA A 149 13.08 5.07 -7.21
CA ALA A 149 11.64 4.98 -7.40
C ALA A 149 10.96 6.36 -7.38
N GLU A 150 11.38 7.24 -6.46
CA GLU A 150 10.89 8.62 -6.36
C GLU A 150 11.25 9.45 -7.59
N ASN A 151 12.49 9.33 -8.09
CA ASN A 151 12.95 10.05 -9.28
C ASN A 151 12.26 9.55 -10.55
N VAL A 152 12.09 8.22 -10.72
CA VAL A 152 11.37 7.63 -11.85
C VAL A 152 9.92 8.10 -11.87
N TYR A 153 9.23 8.06 -10.72
CA TYR A 153 7.85 8.55 -10.63
C TYR A 153 7.73 10.05 -10.96
N ARG A 154 8.60 10.90 -10.38
CA ARG A 154 8.58 12.35 -10.65
C ARG A 154 8.92 12.69 -12.09
N THR A 155 9.85 11.97 -12.71
CA THR A 155 10.21 12.13 -14.13
C THR A 155 9.02 11.75 -15.01
N HIS A 156 8.49 10.53 -14.84
CA HIS A 156 7.37 10.04 -15.65
C HIS A 156 6.10 10.90 -15.49
N TRP A 157 5.82 11.39 -14.28
CA TRP A 157 4.73 12.35 -14.06
C TRP A 157 4.93 13.66 -14.84
N ARG A 158 6.16 14.20 -14.86
CA ARG A 158 6.46 15.43 -15.60
C ARG A 158 6.37 15.21 -17.11
N ASP A 159 6.84 14.06 -17.59
CA ASP A 159 6.75 13.68 -19.01
C ASP A 159 5.28 13.56 -19.48
N LEU A 160 4.40 13.02 -18.63
CA LEU A 160 2.98 12.84 -18.93
C LEU A 160 2.13 14.11 -18.76
N THR A 161 2.44 14.97 -17.78
CA THR A 161 1.57 16.09 -17.37
C THR A 161 2.13 17.48 -17.68
N GLY A 162 3.41 17.58 -18.06
CA GLY A 162 4.14 18.85 -18.22
C GLY A 162 4.36 19.62 -16.91
N LYS A 163 4.10 19.01 -15.75
CA LYS A 163 4.11 19.66 -14.42
C LYS A 163 4.89 18.83 -13.41
N ASP A 164 5.30 19.46 -12.32
CA ASP A 164 5.79 18.72 -11.15
C ASP A 164 4.66 17.97 -10.44
N VAL A 165 5.03 16.93 -9.69
CA VAL A 165 4.08 16.19 -8.83
C VAL A 165 3.58 17.14 -7.73
N PRO A 166 2.26 17.40 -7.61
CA PRO A 166 1.74 18.26 -6.55
C PRO A 166 1.86 17.59 -5.17
N GLY A 167 2.06 18.39 -4.13
CA GLY A 167 2.12 17.94 -2.72
C GLY A 167 3.51 17.45 -2.27
N ASP A 168 3.60 17.10 -0.99
CA ASP A 168 4.86 16.70 -0.35
C ASP A 168 4.90 15.20 0.02
N LEU A 169 6.06 14.57 -0.17
CA LEU A 169 6.29 13.18 0.24
C LEU A 169 6.41 13.05 1.77
N ALA A 170 6.85 14.11 2.45
CA ALA A 170 6.88 14.17 3.90
C ALA A 170 5.47 14.16 4.50
N ASP A 171 4.52 14.92 3.94
CA ASP A 171 3.09 14.87 4.31
C ASP A 171 2.52 13.46 4.13
N ALA A 172 2.83 12.81 3.00
CA ALA A 172 2.42 11.42 2.74
C ALA A 172 3.00 10.43 3.77
N CYS A 173 4.24 10.63 4.22
CA CYS A 173 4.84 9.84 5.30
C CYS A 173 4.20 10.14 6.67
N VAL A 174 3.84 11.39 6.97
CA VAL A 174 3.11 11.75 8.20
C VAL A 174 1.72 11.10 8.21
N GLY A 175 1.01 11.06 7.07
CA GLY A 175 -0.27 10.35 6.94
C GLY A 175 -0.18 8.86 7.29
N TRP A 176 0.86 8.17 6.79
CA TRP A 176 1.12 6.77 7.14
C TRP A 176 1.62 6.56 8.59
N LEU A 177 2.22 7.57 9.22
CA LEU A 177 2.66 7.51 10.62
C LEU A 177 1.46 7.45 11.56
N ILE A 178 0.48 8.34 11.35
CA ILE A 178 -0.71 8.44 12.21
C ILE A 178 -1.73 7.32 11.99
N GLN A 179 -1.61 6.55 10.89
CA GLN A 179 -2.52 5.45 10.57
C GLN A 179 -2.24 4.20 11.44
N GLY A 180 -2.77 4.20 12.67
CA GLY A 180 -2.64 3.10 13.64
C GLY A 180 -3.13 1.74 13.12
N ASP A 181 -4.14 1.71 12.27
CA ASP A 181 -4.65 0.50 11.59
C ASP A 181 -3.58 -0.23 10.75
N ALA A 182 -2.56 0.49 10.28
CA ALA A 182 -1.43 -0.11 9.58
C ALA A 182 -0.39 -0.74 10.54
N LEU A 183 -0.63 -0.76 11.85
CA LEU A 183 0.18 -1.55 12.80
C LEU A 183 -0.34 -2.99 12.96
N VAL A 184 -1.54 -3.29 12.43
CA VAL A 184 -2.22 -4.58 12.58
C VAL A 184 -2.64 -5.22 11.26
N GLU A 185 -2.86 -6.54 11.35
CA GLU A 185 -3.52 -7.32 10.31
C GLU A 185 -4.94 -6.82 10.05
N ARG A 186 -5.44 -7.04 8.83
CA ARG A 186 -6.69 -6.45 8.34
C ARG A 186 -7.90 -6.78 9.23
N ALA A 187 -7.98 -7.99 9.78
CA ALA A 187 -9.09 -8.44 10.65
C ALA A 187 -9.18 -7.71 12.02
N ARG A 188 -8.19 -6.86 12.36
CA ARG A 188 -8.22 -6.02 13.56
C ARG A 188 -8.49 -4.55 13.27
N ARG A 189 -8.42 -4.11 12.01
CA ARG A 189 -8.53 -2.69 11.62
C ARG A 189 -9.91 -2.12 11.95
N GLY A 190 -9.96 -0.86 12.35
CA GLY A 190 -11.19 -0.16 12.72
C GLY A 190 -11.86 -0.64 14.01
N THR A 191 -11.24 -1.56 14.78
CA THR A 191 -11.84 -2.08 16.02
C THR A 191 -11.53 -1.20 17.24
N VAL A 192 -10.36 -0.58 17.28
CA VAL A 192 -9.84 0.29 18.34
C VAL A 192 -8.76 1.22 17.78
N ASP A 193 -8.39 2.27 18.51
CA ASP A 193 -7.15 3.00 18.21
C ASP A 193 -5.92 2.12 18.51
N HIS A 194 -5.33 1.57 17.46
CA HIS A 194 -4.13 0.73 17.55
C HIS A 194 -2.86 1.53 17.84
N LEU A 195 -2.81 2.83 17.54
CA LEU A 195 -1.66 3.69 17.84
C LEU A 195 -1.62 4.00 19.35
N ALA A 196 -2.76 4.34 19.93
CA ALA A 196 -2.91 4.54 21.39
C ALA A 196 -2.64 3.28 22.22
N ARG A 197 -2.70 2.08 21.63
CA ARG A 197 -2.36 0.81 22.30
C ARG A 197 -0.86 0.54 22.41
N VAL A 198 -0.03 1.09 21.53
CA VAL A 198 1.42 0.81 21.46
C VAL A 198 2.19 1.15 22.76
N PRO A 199 1.88 2.24 23.50
CA PRO A 199 2.50 2.51 24.80
C PRO A 199 2.23 1.42 25.83
N ALA A 200 0.99 0.90 25.88
CA ALA A 200 0.56 -0.11 26.86
C ALA A 200 1.07 -1.51 26.50
N GLY A 201 0.83 -1.98 25.26
CA GLY A 201 1.19 -3.32 24.81
C GLY A 201 2.02 -3.29 23.52
N ASP A 202 2.91 -4.27 23.36
CA ASP A 202 3.44 -4.60 22.04
C ASP A 202 2.66 -5.80 21.49
N PHE A 203 2.45 -5.82 20.19
CA PHE A 203 1.72 -6.89 19.50
C PHE A 203 2.37 -7.14 18.14
N THR A 204 2.42 -8.40 17.73
CA THR A 204 3.14 -8.81 16.52
C THR A 204 2.20 -9.01 15.34
N TRP A 205 2.71 -8.70 14.15
CA TRP A 205 2.08 -9.07 12.90
C TRP A 205 3.18 -9.49 11.91
N GLY A 206 3.34 -10.80 11.75
CA GLY A 206 4.54 -11.37 11.15
C GLY A 206 5.70 -11.37 12.14
N HIS A 207 6.93 -11.21 11.63
CA HIS A 207 8.17 -11.27 12.42
C HIS A 207 8.56 -9.96 13.12
N VAL A 208 7.73 -8.93 12.96
CA VAL A 208 7.97 -7.54 13.38
C VAL A 208 6.83 -7.08 14.29
N SER A 209 7.19 -6.45 15.42
CA SER A 209 6.22 -5.91 16.38
C SER A 209 5.65 -4.55 15.97
N ALA A 210 4.55 -4.14 16.59
CA ALA A 210 3.95 -2.82 16.40
C ALA A 210 4.88 -1.71 16.88
N ARG A 211 5.67 -1.93 17.94
CA ARG A 211 6.71 -0.98 18.38
C ARG A 211 7.86 -0.88 17.40
N GLU A 212 8.34 -2.00 16.84
CA GLU A 212 9.38 -2.01 15.80
C GLU A 212 8.90 -1.25 14.54
N ARG A 213 7.66 -1.49 14.10
CA ARG A 213 7.00 -0.75 13.02
C ARG A 213 6.89 0.75 13.33
N LEU A 214 6.44 1.12 14.53
CA LEU A 214 6.26 2.52 14.92
C LEU A 214 7.60 3.27 15.01
N VAL A 215 8.64 2.67 15.60
CA VAL A 215 9.98 3.27 15.68
C VAL A 215 10.55 3.55 14.29
N HIS A 216 10.39 2.61 13.34
CA HIS A 216 10.79 2.82 11.94
C HIS A 216 10.07 4.04 11.33
N ARG A 217 8.75 4.10 11.45
CA ARG A 217 7.94 5.22 10.91
C ARG A 217 8.31 6.57 11.53
N LEU A 218 8.53 6.60 12.84
CA LEU A 218 8.98 7.81 13.55
C LEU A 218 10.37 8.25 13.07
N GLY A 219 11.30 7.31 12.84
CA GLY A 219 12.62 7.60 12.30
C GLY A 219 12.58 8.15 10.86
N VAL A 220 11.70 7.61 10.02
CA VAL A 220 11.47 8.10 8.65
C VAL A 220 10.96 9.54 8.65
N VAL A 221 9.90 9.82 9.41
CA VAL A 221 9.34 11.18 9.51
C VAL A 221 10.37 12.15 10.10
N ALA A 222 11.03 11.79 11.20
CA ALA A 222 12.09 12.60 11.81
C ALA A 222 13.26 12.91 10.87
N GLY A 223 13.63 11.97 9.99
CA GLY A 223 14.66 12.16 8.98
C GLY A 223 14.21 13.08 7.85
N MET A 224 12.99 12.90 7.35
CA MET A 224 12.45 13.67 6.23
C MET A 224 12.08 15.11 6.59
N THR A 225 11.66 15.36 7.83
CA THR A 225 11.16 16.68 8.22
C THR A 225 12.15 17.50 9.05
N ARG A 226 13.40 17.04 9.21
CA ARG A 226 14.44 17.74 9.99
C ARG A 226 14.61 19.19 9.55
N ASP A 227 14.75 19.40 8.24
CA ASP A 227 15.08 20.70 7.64
C ASP A 227 13.88 21.25 6.83
N HIS A 228 12.66 20.87 7.23
CA HIS A 228 11.42 21.14 6.49
C HIS A 228 10.58 22.23 7.16
N ASP A 229 10.38 23.34 6.45
CA ASP A 229 9.73 24.58 6.92
C ASP A 229 8.47 24.39 7.77
N ARG A 230 7.56 23.50 7.34
CA ARG A 230 6.24 23.29 7.96
C ARG A 230 6.19 22.12 8.94
N LEU A 231 7.11 21.16 8.82
CA LEU A 231 7.04 19.88 9.53
C LEU A 231 8.19 19.65 10.54
N HIS A 232 9.08 20.63 10.73
CA HIS A 232 10.18 20.55 11.70
C HIS A 232 9.72 20.12 13.11
N ALA A 233 8.64 20.71 13.63
CA ALA A 233 8.09 20.34 14.95
C ALA A 233 7.59 18.88 15.01
N VAL A 234 6.98 18.38 13.93
CA VAL A 234 6.56 16.96 13.80
C VAL A 234 7.78 16.04 13.76
N GLY A 235 8.87 16.48 13.12
CA GLY A 235 10.15 15.76 13.08
C GLY A 235 10.79 15.65 14.45
N SER A 236 10.92 16.78 15.16
CA SER A 236 11.48 16.82 16.51
C SER A 236 10.67 15.99 17.51
N LEU A 237 9.34 16.03 17.44
CA LEU A 237 8.46 15.15 18.22
C LEU A 237 8.69 13.67 17.85
N SER A 238 8.78 13.35 16.56
CA SER A 238 8.98 11.97 16.09
C SER A 238 10.33 11.40 16.56
N ALA A 239 11.40 12.19 16.48
CA ALA A 239 12.72 11.85 17.00
C ALA A 239 12.69 11.60 18.52
N ALA A 240 12.06 12.50 19.28
CA ALA A 240 11.94 12.36 20.74
C ALA A 240 11.13 11.12 21.14
N LEU A 241 10.06 10.79 20.41
CA LEU A 241 9.26 9.58 20.64
C LEU A 241 10.04 8.30 20.30
N ALA A 242 10.76 8.26 19.17
CA ALA A 242 11.60 7.14 18.79
C ALA A 242 12.71 6.89 19.82
N GLY A 243 13.42 7.94 20.25
CA GLY A 243 14.45 7.86 21.29
C GLY A 243 13.91 7.36 22.63
N ARG A 244 12.73 7.86 23.06
CA ARG A 244 12.07 7.39 24.29
C ARG A 244 11.61 5.93 24.21
N LEU A 245 11.13 5.47 23.05
CA LEU A 245 10.76 4.06 22.84
C LEU A 245 11.98 3.15 22.91
N LEU A 246 13.07 3.48 22.21
CA LEU A 246 14.32 2.72 22.21
C LEU A 246 14.96 2.69 23.60
N ALA A 247 15.08 3.82 24.29
CA ALA A 247 15.64 3.90 25.64
C ALA A 247 14.86 3.05 26.66
N ARG A 248 13.52 3.00 26.55
CA ARG A 248 12.66 2.17 27.42
C ARG A 248 12.63 0.69 27.02
N ARG A 249 13.04 0.34 25.80
CA ARG A 249 12.92 -0.99 25.19
C ARG A 249 14.13 -1.29 24.29
N PRO A 250 15.34 -1.47 24.85
CA PRO A 250 16.58 -1.67 24.07
C PRO A 250 16.63 -2.98 23.27
N LYS A 251 15.62 -3.85 23.38
CA LYS A 251 15.48 -5.09 22.59
C LYS A 251 14.69 -4.90 21.29
N LEU A 252 14.16 -3.70 21.00
CA LEU A 252 13.49 -3.42 19.72
C LEU A 252 14.52 -3.46 18.58
N ARG A 253 14.19 -4.16 17.50
CA ARG A 253 15.08 -4.30 16.33
C ARG A 253 14.66 -3.35 15.20
N PRO A 254 15.57 -2.93 14.32
CA PRO A 254 15.20 -2.27 13.08
C PRO A 254 14.38 -3.21 12.19
N LEU A 255 13.61 -2.67 11.25
CA LEU A 255 12.98 -3.50 10.22
C LEU A 255 14.06 -4.19 9.38
N PRO A 256 13.94 -5.51 9.13
CA PRO A 256 14.90 -6.23 8.29
C PRO A 256 14.92 -5.63 6.88
N THR A 257 16.04 -5.67 6.20
CA THR A 257 16.07 -5.46 4.75
C THR A 257 15.47 -6.67 4.03
N ARG A 258 15.21 -6.56 2.72
CA ARG A 258 14.70 -7.66 1.89
C ARG A 258 15.48 -8.97 2.07
N ASP A 259 16.82 -8.89 2.11
CA ASP A 259 17.69 -10.07 2.13
C ASP A 259 17.92 -10.62 3.55
N ALA A 260 17.75 -9.78 4.58
CA ALA A 260 17.82 -10.15 5.99
C ALA A 260 16.47 -10.68 6.55
N ARG A 261 15.47 -10.87 5.69
CA ARG A 261 14.12 -11.27 6.11
C ARG A 261 14.07 -12.76 6.50
N PRO A 262 13.43 -13.12 7.63
CA PRO A 262 13.07 -14.50 7.92
C PRO A 262 12.21 -15.10 6.80
N ARG A 263 12.55 -16.34 6.40
CA ARG A 263 11.76 -17.14 5.45
C ARG A 263 10.51 -17.71 6.11
#